data_AF-A0A7C3CH71-F1
#
_entry.id   AF-A0A7C3CH71-F1
#
_cell.length_a   1.000
_cell.length_b   1.000
_cell.length_c   1.000
_cell.angle_alpha   90.00
_cell.angle_beta   90.00
_cell.angle_gamma   90.00
#
_symmetry.space_group_name_H-M   'P 1'
#
loop_
_entity.id
_entity.type
_entity.pdbx_description
1 polymer ?
#
loop_
_entity_poly.entity_id
_entity_poly.type
_entity_poly.pdbx_seq_one_letter_code
_entity_poly.pdbx_strand_id
1 'polypeptide(L)'
;IERLISSSQERLEGYNFDIRKNLVEYDDVMAKQRETIYRDRRDILLSEEADLDGRIREAFDGVIDDLATNYLDNYTEFVREDISRTVIEYSTDATDEVNLRPVLVRLRNLVPGIMEIDQNELEGLGPQALIKRVVGLAEDNLQKGTNIYQLLQSMRSFVPLVPRVPNVGATVAGRRDRVTTRESMRRTFMDRVNELYTGFLADQIDEENREAIWRKAQEGINEAFVRFNVEGATQDQLKSQQETFKGRVDEILSELLMDGLRALDSDQLVAALSQHVQSQADIYRERIGEEEFRKFQRALLLNAIDREWRDYLTAMDDLRREIQLEAFAQRDPKVMYKKRSFEMFQTMRNNINEYIAKGYFEQIDRHHQFVRQQEQRAKQAQILAAAADARAASGYKVVKRASGKGSVVKREQPKLGRNDKCWCGSGKKYKQCHMKEDAAKRPRATAPVANGKPTRQTKPRKKSRR
;
A
#
# COMPACT_ATOMS: atom_id res chain seq x y z
N ILE A 1 -13.58 64.91 -38.07
CA ILE A 1 -12.70 64.41 -36.99
C ILE A 1 -13.50 63.57 -36.00
N GLU A 2 -14.61 64.07 -35.44
CA GLU A 2 -15.48 63.29 -34.53
C GLU A 2 -15.95 61.93 -35.11
N ARG A 3 -16.44 61.89 -36.36
CA ARG A 3 -16.79 60.61 -37.03
C ARG A 3 -15.62 59.65 -37.18
N LEU A 4 -14.40 60.15 -37.39
CA LEU A 4 -13.19 59.33 -37.48
C LEU A 4 -12.78 58.76 -36.12
N ILE A 5 -12.88 59.57 -35.06
CA ILE A 5 -12.62 59.13 -33.68
C ILE A 5 -13.65 58.07 -33.28
N SER A 6 -14.94 58.31 -33.51
CA SER A 6 -16.01 57.35 -33.25
C SER A 6 -15.81 56.03 -34.01
N SER A 7 -15.51 56.06 -35.31
CA SER A 7 -15.21 54.84 -36.08
C SER A 7 -13.96 54.09 -35.59
N SER A 8 -12.96 54.81 -35.08
CA SER A 8 -11.76 54.20 -34.51
C SER A 8 -12.04 53.59 -33.14
N GLN A 9 -12.91 54.23 -32.36
CA GLN A 9 -13.39 53.71 -31.08
C GLN A 9 -14.23 52.44 -31.27
N GLU A 10 -15.18 52.42 -32.22
CA GLU A 10 -15.96 51.21 -32.56
C GLU A 10 -15.06 50.04 -32.98
N ARG A 11 -14.00 50.30 -33.76
CA ARG A 11 -13.02 49.26 -34.10
C ARG A 11 -12.23 48.75 -32.90
N LEU A 12 -11.81 49.64 -32.00
CA LEU A 12 -11.13 49.26 -30.75
C LEU A 12 -12.04 48.47 -29.83
N GLU A 13 -13.31 48.86 -29.72
CA GLU A 13 -14.33 48.15 -28.96
C GLU A 13 -14.62 46.77 -29.55
N GLY A 14 -14.73 46.66 -30.88
CA GLY A 14 -14.85 45.39 -31.59
C GLY A 14 -13.66 44.47 -31.35
N TYR A 15 -12.43 45.01 -31.48
CA TYR A 15 -11.20 44.26 -31.20
C TYR A 15 -11.14 43.77 -29.74
N ASN A 16 -11.47 44.62 -28.77
CA ASN A 16 -11.53 44.25 -27.36
C ASN A 16 -12.67 43.26 -27.06
N PHE A 17 -13.77 43.31 -27.80
CA PHE A 17 -14.86 42.35 -27.72
C PHE A 17 -14.41 40.98 -28.21
N ASP A 18 -13.75 40.89 -29.36
CA ASP A 18 -13.26 39.63 -29.93
C ASP A 18 -12.22 38.96 -29.02
N ILE A 19 -11.31 39.74 -28.42
CA ILE A 19 -10.36 39.22 -27.41
C ILE A 19 -11.11 38.60 -26.22
N ARG A 20 -12.11 39.31 -25.68
CA ARG A 20 -12.89 38.83 -24.53
C ARG A 20 -13.73 37.61 -24.88
N LYS A 21 -14.33 37.59 -26.08
CA LYS A 21 -15.10 36.45 -26.57
C LYS A 21 -14.21 35.21 -26.66
N ASN A 22 -13.04 35.32 -27.29
CA ASN A 22 -12.10 34.21 -27.38
C ASN A 22 -11.68 33.71 -25.99
N LEU A 23 -11.34 34.64 -25.08
CA LEU A 23 -11.01 34.34 -23.68
C LEU A 23 -12.11 33.53 -22.97
N VAL A 24 -13.36 33.98 -23.06
CA VAL A 24 -14.52 33.29 -22.44
C VAL A 24 -14.68 31.88 -22.97
N GLU A 25 -14.45 31.66 -24.26
CA GLU A 25 -14.61 30.33 -24.87
C GLU A 25 -13.55 29.31 -24.38
N TYR A 26 -12.34 29.75 -24.03
CA TYR A 26 -11.35 28.91 -23.34
C TYR A 26 -11.77 28.65 -21.89
N ASP A 27 -12.24 29.67 -21.19
CA ASP A 27 -12.69 29.57 -19.80
C ASP A 27 -13.91 28.64 -19.65
N ASP A 28 -14.81 28.61 -20.62
CA ASP A 28 -16.00 27.74 -20.64
C ASP A 28 -15.65 26.25 -20.56
N VAL A 29 -14.57 25.82 -21.22
CA VAL A 29 -14.09 24.43 -21.17
C VAL A 29 -13.66 24.08 -19.74
N MET A 30 -12.83 24.95 -19.15
CA MET A 30 -12.35 24.78 -17.79
C MET A 30 -13.46 24.86 -16.75
N ALA A 31 -14.45 25.72 -16.95
CA ALA A 31 -15.58 25.87 -16.05
C ALA A 31 -16.39 24.57 -15.95
N LYS A 32 -16.69 23.91 -17.08
CA LYS A 32 -17.42 22.64 -17.12
C LYS A 32 -16.66 21.50 -16.44
N GLN A 33 -15.35 21.41 -16.70
CA GLN A 33 -14.51 20.39 -16.07
C GLN A 33 -14.39 20.61 -14.56
N ARG A 34 -14.19 21.87 -14.13
CA ARG A 34 -14.18 22.24 -12.71
C ARG A 34 -15.50 21.90 -12.02
N GLU A 35 -16.63 22.19 -12.66
CA GLU A 35 -17.94 21.85 -12.13
C GLU A 35 -18.07 20.34 -11.88
N THR A 36 -17.62 19.53 -12.84
CA THR A 36 -17.61 18.06 -12.74
C THR A 36 -16.78 17.60 -11.54
N ILE A 37 -15.51 18.02 -11.46
CA ILE A 37 -14.60 17.60 -10.39
C ILE A 37 -15.07 18.09 -9.01
N TYR A 38 -15.56 19.32 -8.90
CA TYR A 38 -16.04 19.84 -7.62
C TYR A 38 -17.37 19.24 -7.19
N ARG A 39 -18.18 18.75 -8.12
CA ARG A 39 -19.37 17.96 -7.81
C ARG A 39 -18.97 16.62 -7.20
N ASP A 40 -18.07 15.88 -7.85
CA ASP A 40 -17.54 14.61 -7.33
C ASP A 40 -16.89 14.78 -5.96
N ARG A 41 -16.02 15.77 -5.83
CA ARG A 41 -15.34 16.08 -4.57
C ARG A 41 -16.32 16.43 -3.45
N ARG A 42 -17.37 17.20 -3.74
CA ARG A 42 -18.40 17.58 -2.77
C ARG A 42 -19.22 16.39 -2.33
N ASP A 43 -19.57 15.51 -3.26
CA ASP A 43 -20.30 14.27 -2.98
C ASP A 43 -19.50 13.39 -1.99
N ILE A 44 -18.22 13.14 -2.29
CA ILE A 44 -17.32 12.37 -1.40
C ILE A 44 -17.17 13.02 -0.02
N LEU A 45 -17.19 14.35 0.07
CA LEU A 45 -16.98 15.05 1.34
C LEU A 45 -18.23 15.13 2.21
N LEU A 46 -19.40 15.42 1.61
CA LEU A 46 -20.60 15.83 2.34
C LEU A 46 -21.71 14.77 2.34
N SER A 47 -21.75 13.88 1.34
CA SER A 47 -22.82 12.89 1.25
C SER A 47 -22.55 11.75 2.23
N GLU A 48 -23.48 11.47 3.15
CA GLU A 48 -23.40 10.32 4.05
C GLU A 48 -23.61 9.01 3.28
N GLU A 49 -24.47 9.04 2.27
CA GLU A 49 -24.85 7.92 1.38
C GLU A 49 -23.95 7.79 0.14
N ALA A 50 -22.83 8.53 0.06
CA ALA A 50 -21.89 8.40 -1.05
C ALA A 50 -21.47 6.94 -1.24
N ASP A 51 -21.57 6.45 -2.47
CA ASP A 51 -21.10 5.11 -2.86
C ASP A 51 -19.58 5.11 -3.04
N LEU A 52 -18.87 5.16 -1.90
CA LEU A 52 -17.41 5.15 -1.87
C LEU A 52 -16.85 3.81 -2.35
N ASP A 53 -17.53 2.72 -2.01
CA ASP A 53 -17.16 1.37 -2.44
C ASP A 53 -17.27 1.23 -3.96
N GLY A 54 -18.35 1.70 -4.57
CA GLY A 54 -18.53 1.71 -6.02
C GLY A 54 -17.44 2.51 -6.73
N ARG A 55 -17.14 3.74 -6.26
CA ARG A 55 -16.06 4.57 -6.84
C ARG A 55 -14.69 3.92 -6.76
N ILE A 56 -14.38 3.25 -5.64
CA ILE A 56 -13.11 2.52 -5.50
C ILE A 56 -13.10 1.27 -6.38
N ARG A 57 -14.22 0.54 -6.46
CA ARG A 57 -14.38 -0.62 -7.34
C ARG A 57 -14.15 -0.23 -8.80
N GLU A 58 -14.80 0.81 -9.28
CA GLU A 58 -14.61 1.34 -10.65
C GLU A 58 -13.15 1.69 -10.95
N ALA A 59 -12.43 2.24 -9.96
CA ALA A 59 -11.00 2.54 -10.12
C ALA A 59 -10.15 1.27 -10.25
N PHE A 60 -10.46 0.22 -9.48
CA PHE A 60 -9.79 -1.08 -9.61
C PHE A 60 -10.15 -1.77 -10.92
N ASP A 61 -11.44 -1.82 -11.26
CA ASP A 61 -11.95 -2.47 -12.48
C ASP A 61 -11.29 -1.86 -13.71
N GLY A 62 -11.20 -0.53 -13.81
CA GLY A 62 -10.52 0.14 -14.93
C GLY A 62 -9.04 -0.22 -15.04
N VAL A 63 -8.31 -0.26 -13.92
CA VAL A 63 -6.88 -0.63 -13.94
C VAL A 63 -6.68 -2.12 -14.26
N ILE A 64 -7.58 -2.98 -13.77
CA ILE A 64 -7.54 -4.42 -14.05
C ILE A 64 -7.86 -4.70 -15.52
N ASP A 65 -8.89 -4.04 -16.06
CA ASP A 65 -9.31 -4.13 -17.46
C ASP A 65 -8.20 -3.65 -18.41
N ASP A 66 -7.56 -2.52 -18.09
CA ASP A 66 -6.40 -2.01 -18.84
C ASP A 66 -5.25 -3.04 -18.83
N LEU A 67 -4.99 -3.70 -17.70
CA LEU A 67 -3.95 -4.73 -17.63
C LEU A 67 -4.32 -5.99 -18.41
N ALA A 68 -5.57 -6.44 -18.31
CA ALA A 68 -6.06 -7.60 -19.04
C ALA A 68 -5.98 -7.36 -20.56
N THR A 69 -6.50 -6.22 -21.02
CA THR A 69 -6.40 -5.77 -22.41
C THR A 69 -4.95 -5.72 -22.88
N ASN A 70 -4.06 -5.09 -22.11
CA ASN A 70 -2.66 -4.90 -22.51
C ASN A 70 -1.84 -6.19 -22.49
N TYR A 71 -2.09 -7.14 -21.59
CA TYR A 71 -1.26 -8.33 -21.45
C TYR A 71 -1.86 -9.60 -22.04
N LEU A 72 -3.18 -9.66 -22.26
CA LEU A 72 -3.87 -10.84 -22.80
C LEU A 72 -4.36 -10.60 -24.23
N ASP A 73 -5.06 -9.50 -24.47
CA ASP A 73 -5.78 -9.30 -25.74
C ASP A 73 -4.94 -8.56 -26.80
N ASN A 74 -4.14 -7.58 -26.37
CA ASN A 74 -3.42 -6.65 -27.25
C ASN A 74 -1.91 -6.55 -26.96
N TYR A 75 -1.31 -7.61 -26.42
CA TYR A 75 0.09 -7.60 -25.95
C TYR A 75 1.09 -7.10 -26.98
N THR A 76 1.04 -7.63 -28.21
CA THR A 76 2.04 -7.29 -29.23
C THR A 76 2.01 -5.81 -29.62
N GLU A 77 0.82 -5.22 -29.79
CA GLU A 77 0.70 -3.80 -30.14
C GLU A 77 1.04 -2.90 -28.94
N PHE A 78 0.54 -3.24 -27.75
CA PHE A 78 0.88 -2.53 -26.51
C PHE A 78 2.41 -2.45 -26.31
N VAL A 79 3.10 -3.59 -26.41
CA VAL A 79 4.56 -3.63 -26.25
C VAL A 79 5.27 -2.93 -27.40
N ARG A 80 4.77 -3.05 -28.63
CA ARG A 80 5.33 -2.36 -29.80
C ARG A 80 5.30 -0.84 -29.63
N GLU A 81 4.19 -0.27 -29.19
CA GLU A 81 4.08 1.19 -28.97
C GLU A 81 5.12 1.70 -27.97
N ASP A 82 5.31 0.97 -26.87
CA ASP A 82 6.28 1.30 -25.84
C ASP A 82 7.74 1.13 -26.30
N ILE A 83 8.03 0.08 -27.08
CA ILE A 83 9.32 -0.13 -27.73
C ILE A 83 9.60 1.03 -28.70
N SER A 84 8.67 1.31 -29.60
CA SER A 84 8.81 2.36 -30.61
C SER A 84 9.05 3.72 -29.96
N ARG A 85 8.24 4.09 -28.96
CA ARG A 85 8.40 5.34 -28.22
C ARG A 85 9.78 5.43 -27.56
N THR A 86 10.21 4.36 -26.91
CA THR A 86 11.51 4.31 -26.21
C THR A 86 12.69 4.41 -27.19
N VAL A 87 12.64 3.68 -28.30
CA VAL A 87 13.71 3.71 -29.31
C VAL A 87 13.79 5.08 -29.95
N ILE A 88 12.65 5.67 -30.33
CA ILE A 88 12.59 7.00 -30.94
C ILE A 88 13.13 8.06 -29.96
N GLU A 89 12.76 8.02 -28.69
CA GLU A 89 13.23 8.96 -27.65
C GLU A 89 14.76 8.97 -27.50
N TYR A 90 15.40 7.82 -27.73
CA TYR A 90 16.86 7.67 -27.66
C TYR A 90 17.53 7.56 -29.03
N SER A 91 16.83 7.97 -30.10
CA SER A 91 17.36 8.02 -31.46
C SER A 91 17.70 9.45 -31.89
N THR A 92 18.61 9.57 -32.85
CA THR A 92 18.95 10.85 -33.48
C THR A 92 18.59 10.79 -34.95
N ASP A 93 17.51 11.47 -35.34
CA ASP A 93 17.00 11.47 -36.72
C ASP A 93 18.05 11.86 -37.77
N ALA A 94 18.98 12.75 -37.42
CA ALA A 94 20.01 13.24 -38.34
C ALA A 94 21.11 12.19 -38.66
N THR A 95 21.40 11.29 -37.72
CA THR A 95 22.46 10.28 -37.88
C THR A 95 21.91 8.86 -38.05
N ASP A 96 20.61 8.66 -37.86
CA ASP A 96 19.96 7.34 -37.79
C ASP A 96 20.58 6.42 -36.72
N GLU A 97 21.19 7.01 -35.68
CA GLU A 97 21.84 6.28 -34.59
C GLU A 97 20.92 6.21 -33.36
N VAL A 98 21.00 5.08 -32.65
CA VAL A 98 20.27 4.85 -31.39
C VAL A 98 21.24 4.69 -30.23
N ASN A 99 20.98 5.40 -29.13
CA ASN A 99 21.69 5.16 -27.88
C ASN A 99 21.10 3.91 -27.19
N LEU A 100 21.77 2.76 -27.36
CA LEU A 100 21.25 1.46 -26.93
C LEU A 100 21.13 1.30 -25.42
N ARG A 101 22.10 1.78 -24.63
CA ARG A 101 22.09 1.58 -23.17
C ARG A 101 20.79 2.04 -22.49
N PRO A 102 20.31 3.28 -22.70
CA PRO A 102 19.05 3.72 -22.09
C PRO A 102 17.84 2.94 -22.61
N VAL A 103 17.84 2.55 -23.89
CA VAL A 103 16.79 1.67 -24.47
C VAL A 103 16.74 0.33 -23.73
N LEU A 104 17.88 -0.36 -23.59
CA LEU A 104 17.97 -1.65 -22.90
C LEU A 104 17.50 -1.54 -21.45
N VAL A 105 17.94 -0.52 -20.72
CA VAL A 105 17.56 -0.31 -19.32
C VAL A 105 16.06 -0.08 -19.18
N ARG A 106 15.45 0.68 -20.08
CA ARG A 106 14.02 1.01 -20.03
C ARG A 106 13.14 -0.17 -20.45
N LEU A 107 13.58 -0.95 -21.45
CA LEU A 107 12.81 -2.07 -21.98
C LEU A 107 13.02 -3.39 -21.24
N ARG A 108 14.03 -3.51 -20.35
CA ARG A 108 14.34 -4.80 -19.66
C ARG A 108 13.16 -5.46 -18.95
N ASN A 109 12.23 -4.68 -18.39
CA ASN A 109 11.08 -5.22 -17.67
C ASN A 109 9.96 -5.62 -18.64
N LEU A 110 9.80 -4.86 -19.74
CA LEU A 110 8.78 -5.05 -20.75
C LEU A 110 9.15 -6.17 -21.74
N VAL A 111 10.45 -6.36 -22.01
CA VAL A 111 10.97 -7.39 -22.89
C VAL A 111 12.16 -8.07 -22.21
N PRO A 112 11.94 -9.01 -21.26
CA PRO A 112 13.01 -9.65 -20.52
C PRO A 112 14.08 -10.31 -21.40
N GLY A 113 13.67 -10.91 -22.53
CA GLY A 113 14.57 -11.52 -23.51
C GLY A 113 15.61 -10.57 -24.12
N ILE A 114 15.45 -9.25 -23.97
CA ILE A 114 16.43 -8.26 -24.43
C ILE A 114 17.78 -8.39 -23.69
N MET A 115 17.77 -8.96 -22.49
CA MET A 115 18.98 -9.19 -21.68
C MET A 115 19.77 -10.43 -22.12
N GLU A 116 19.16 -11.30 -22.93
CA GLU A 116 19.77 -12.55 -23.42
C GLU A 116 20.45 -12.37 -24.78
N ILE A 117 20.18 -11.27 -25.49
CA ILE A 117 20.81 -10.94 -26.77
C ILE A 117 22.24 -10.45 -26.57
N ASP A 118 23.15 -10.84 -27.46
CA ASP A 118 24.47 -10.21 -27.57
C ASP A 118 24.32 -8.75 -28.01
N GLN A 119 24.81 -7.81 -27.21
CA GLN A 119 24.73 -6.38 -27.49
C GLN A 119 25.35 -6.01 -28.84
N ASN A 120 26.35 -6.77 -29.31
CA ASN A 120 26.96 -6.58 -30.61
C ASN A 120 25.98 -6.80 -31.78
N GLU A 121 24.92 -7.60 -31.60
CA GLU A 121 23.86 -7.78 -32.61
C GLU A 121 22.94 -6.56 -32.73
N LEU A 122 22.88 -5.72 -31.68
CA LEU A 122 22.04 -4.54 -31.63
C LEU A 122 22.82 -3.28 -32.00
N GLU A 123 24.14 -3.28 -31.76
CA GLU A 123 25.04 -2.19 -32.11
C GLU A 123 25.06 -1.92 -33.62
N GLY A 124 24.83 -0.65 -33.98
CA GLY A 124 24.77 -0.21 -35.39
C GLY A 124 23.44 -0.43 -36.09
N LEU A 125 22.42 -0.99 -35.43
CA LEU A 125 21.06 -1.01 -35.97
C LEU A 125 20.44 0.40 -35.92
N GLY A 126 19.89 0.83 -37.05
CA GLY A 126 19.02 2.01 -37.10
C GLY A 126 17.70 1.79 -36.34
N PRO A 127 16.94 2.86 -36.03
CA PRO A 127 15.78 2.83 -35.15
C PRO A 127 14.72 1.80 -35.57
N GLN A 128 14.37 1.76 -36.86
CA GLN A 128 13.34 0.83 -37.37
C GLN A 128 13.77 -0.63 -37.28
N ALA A 129 15.04 -0.92 -37.57
CA ALA A 129 15.59 -2.28 -37.47
C ALA A 129 15.64 -2.75 -36.01
N LEU A 130 16.04 -1.86 -35.10
CA LEU A 130 16.05 -2.14 -33.66
C LEU A 130 14.63 -2.39 -33.13
N ILE A 131 13.66 -1.54 -33.48
CA ILE A 131 12.24 -1.72 -33.11
C ILE A 131 11.77 -3.11 -33.56
N LYS A 132 11.98 -3.46 -34.83
CA LYS A 132 11.57 -4.76 -35.37
C LYS A 132 12.22 -5.93 -34.61
N ARG A 133 13.52 -5.83 -34.29
CA ARG A 133 14.25 -6.88 -33.55
C ARG A 133 13.69 -7.06 -32.14
N VAL A 134 13.46 -5.96 -31.41
CA VAL A 134 12.97 -6.01 -30.03
C VAL A 134 11.49 -6.43 -29.98
N VAL A 135 10.67 -6.04 -30.97
CA VAL A 135 9.29 -6.53 -31.10
C VAL A 135 9.26 -8.04 -31.33
N GLY A 136 10.18 -8.59 -32.14
CA GLY A 136 10.29 -10.04 -32.31
C GLY A 136 10.57 -10.78 -30.99
N LEU A 137 11.37 -10.20 -30.10
CA LEU A 137 11.57 -10.76 -28.76
C LEU A 137 10.32 -10.70 -27.89
N ALA A 138 9.49 -9.65 -28.05
CA ALA A 138 8.21 -9.58 -27.37
C ALA A 138 7.25 -10.66 -27.89
N GLU A 139 7.23 -10.93 -29.19
CA GLU A 139 6.45 -12.04 -29.76
C GLU A 139 6.93 -13.40 -29.22
N ASP A 140 8.24 -13.61 -29.08
CA ASP A 140 8.80 -14.81 -28.44
C ASP A 140 8.39 -14.91 -26.96
N ASN A 141 8.37 -13.80 -26.23
CA ASN A 141 7.90 -13.74 -24.85
C ASN A 141 6.43 -14.14 -24.74
N LEU A 142 5.58 -13.70 -25.66
CA LEU A 142 4.17 -14.08 -25.72
C LEU A 142 4.03 -15.59 -25.92
N GLN A 143 4.78 -16.19 -26.85
CA GLN A 143 4.76 -17.64 -27.08
C GLN A 143 5.20 -18.45 -25.86
N LYS A 144 6.15 -17.92 -25.06
CA LYS A 144 6.59 -18.53 -23.80
C LYS A 144 5.64 -18.28 -22.62
N GLY A 145 4.59 -17.46 -22.81
CA GLY A 145 3.66 -17.06 -21.75
C GLY A 145 4.27 -16.08 -20.73
N THR A 146 5.31 -15.34 -21.10
CA THR A 146 5.97 -14.34 -20.25
C THR A 146 5.08 -13.12 -20.00
N ASN A 147 4.15 -12.80 -20.92
CA ASN A 147 3.13 -11.78 -20.75
C ASN A 147 2.29 -12.01 -19.47
N ILE A 148 1.96 -13.26 -19.14
CA ILE A 148 1.20 -13.62 -17.93
C ILE A 148 2.03 -13.36 -16.68
N TYR A 149 3.34 -13.63 -16.73
CA TYR A 149 4.24 -13.29 -15.64
C TYR A 149 4.33 -11.77 -15.43
N GLN A 150 4.41 -10.99 -16.51
CA GLN A 150 4.44 -9.53 -16.45
C GLN A 150 3.13 -8.96 -15.90
N LEU A 151 1.99 -9.49 -16.36
CA LEU A 151 0.67 -9.21 -15.81
C LEU A 151 0.65 -9.48 -14.30
N LEU A 152 1.11 -10.66 -13.86
CA LEU A 152 1.19 -11.02 -12.45
C LEU A 152 2.08 -10.05 -11.65
N GLN A 153 3.23 -9.64 -12.20
CA GLN A 153 4.08 -8.64 -11.56
C GLN A 153 3.39 -7.28 -11.44
N SER A 154 2.74 -6.82 -12.51
CA SER A 154 1.98 -5.57 -12.53
C SER A 154 0.86 -5.61 -11.50
N MET A 155 0.10 -6.71 -11.40
CA MET A 155 -0.99 -6.87 -10.43
C MET A 155 -0.49 -6.93 -8.98
N ARG A 156 0.60 -7.68 -8.72
CA ARG A 156 1.20 -7.79 -7.37
C ARG A 156 1.67 -6.46 -6.80
N SER A 157 1.91 -5.47 -7.65
CA SER A 157 2.31 -4.14 -7.19
C SER A 157 1.21 -3.43 -6.41
N PHE A 158 -0.06 -3.81 -6.61
CA PHE A 158 -1.19 -3.14 -5.96
C PHE A 158 -2.22 -4.07 -5.33
N VAL A 159 -2.39 -5.30 -5.83
CA VAL A 159 -3.31 -6.29 -5.22
C VAL A 159 -2.52 -7.32 -4.41
N PRO A 160 -2.91 -7.61 -3.15
CA PRO A 160 -2.30 -8.67 -2.37
C PRO A 160 -2.74 -10.04 -2.89
N LEU A 161 -2.06 -10.53 -3.93
CA LEU A 161 -2.35 -11.82 -4.58
C LEU A 161 -1.72 -13.03 -3.89
N VAL A 162 -0.80 -12.81 -2.95
CA VAL A 162 -0.11 -13.89 -2.22
C VAL A 162 -0.12 -13.63 -0.72
N PRO A 163 -0.34 -14.67 0.11
CA PRO A 163 -0.25 -14.52 1.54
C PRO A 163 1.21 -14.29 1.96
N ARG A 164 1.41 -13.52 3.04
CA ARG A 164 2.75 -13.26 3.57
C ARG A 164 3.39 -14.57 4.05
N VAL A 165 4.58 -14.87 3.52
CA VAL A 165 5.38 -16.04 3.94
C VAL A 165 5.70 -15.94 5.45
N PRO A 166 5.43 -17.00 6.23
CA PRO A 166 5.66 -16.96 7.66
C PRO A 166 7.15 -16.97 8.02
N ASN A 167 7.48 -16.31 9.13
CA ASN A 167 8.82 -16.35 9.69
C ASN A 167 8.99 -17.58 10.58
N VAL A 168 9.45 -18.66 9.97
CA VAL A 168 9.67 -19.96 10.63
C VAL A 168 10.83 -19.88 11.61
N GLY A 169 11.87 -19.09 11.31
CA GLY A 169 13.06 -18.95 12.17
C GLY A 169 12.79 -18.24 13.51
N ALA A 170 11.93 -17.23 13.53
CA ALA A 170 11.66 -16.41 14.74
C ALA A 170 10.84 -17.15 15.81
N THR A 171 9.98 -18.08 15.41
CA THR A 171 9.08 -18.81 16.32
C THR A 171 9.76 -19.90 17.16
N VAL A 172 11.02 -20.24 16.88
CA VAL A 172 11.69 -21.43 17.45
C VAL A 172 12.57 -21.12 18.67
N ALA A 173 12.47 -19.90 19.21
CA ALA A 173 13.19 -19.47 20.42
C ALA A 173 12.75 -20.21 21.71
N GLY A 174 11.57 -20.86 21.73
CA GLY A 174 11.10 -21.68 22.86
C GLY A 174 11.53 -23.15 22.72
N ARG A 175 12.25 -23.70 23.72
CA ARG A 175 12.85 -25.05 23.68
C ARG A 175 11.88 -26.24 23.76
N ARG A 176 10.59 -26.06 24.08
CA ARG A 176 9.69 -27.19 24.41
C ARG A 176 8.68 -27.60 23.32
N ASP A 177 8.38 -26.76 22.33
CA ASP A 177 7.29 -27.02 21.35
C ASP A 177 7.67 -26.63 19.89
N ARG A 178 8.91 -26.92 19.48
CA ARG A 178 9.44 -26.47 18.18
C ARG A 178 8.74 -27.13 16.99
N VAL A 179 8.51 -28.44 17.08
CA VAL A 179 7.91 -29.25 15.99
C VAL A 179 6.42 -28.95 15.85
N THR A 180 5.69 -28.90 16.97
CA THR A 180 4.24 -28.60 17.03
C THR A 180 3.93 -27.19 16.53
N THR A 181 4.76 -26.20 16.87
CA THR A 181 4.60 -24.82 16.39
C THR A 181 4.85 -24.70 14.89
N ARG A 182 5.89 -25.37 14.36
CA ARG A 182 6.19 -25.35 12.91
C ARG A 182 5.09 -26.03 12.11
N GLU A 183 4.58 -27.16 12.58
CA GLU A 183 3.52 -27.89 11.91
C GLU A 183 2.19 -27.11 11.91
N SER A 184 1.84 -26.48 13.03
CA SER A 184 0.69 -25.58 13.10
C SER A 184 0.82 -24.38 12.15
N MET A 185 2.02 -23.79 12.06
CA MET A 185 2.31 -22.70 11.14
C MET A 185 2.21 -23.14 9.67
N ARG A 186 2.73 -24.32 9.33
CA ARG A 186 2.63 -24.92 8.00
C ARG A 186 1.15 -25.10 7.61
N ARG A 187 0.36 -25.72 8.49
CA ARG A 187 -1.07 -25.94 8.26
C ARG A 187 -1.82 -24.62 8.09
N THR A 188 -1.64 -23.67 8.99
CA THR A 188 -2.28 -22.34 8.92
C THR A 188 -1.90 -21.59 7.64
N PHE A 189 -0.64 -21.70 7.20
CA PHE A 189 -0.20 -21.09 5.95
C PHE A 189 -0.81 -21.79 4.74
N MET A 190 -0.80 -23.13 4.72
CA MET A 190 -1.45 -23.94 3.70
C MET A 190 -2.92 -23.57 3.53
N ASP A 191 -3.66 -23.54 4.64
CA ASP A 191 -5.09 -23.24 4.63
C ASP A 191 -5.33 -21.85 4.01
N ARG A 192 -4.52 -20.85 4.35
CA ARG A 192 -4.60 -19.50 3.74
C ARG A 192 -4.28 -19.48 2.26
N VAL A 193 -3.28 -20.23 1.80
CA VAL A 193 -2.96 -20.30 0.37
C VAL A 193 -4.09 -21.00 -0.37
N ASN A 194 -4.65 -22.07 0.20
CA ASN A 194 -5.77 -22.80 -0.39
C ASN A 194 -7.03 -21.94 -0.44
N GLU A 195 -7.39 -21.26 0.64
CA GLU A 195 -8.51 -20.32 0.69
C GLU A 195 -8.35 -19.21 -0.35
N LEU A 196 -7.14 -18.67 -0.51
CA LEU A 196 -6.88 -17.67 -1.55
C LEU A 196 -7.01 -18.27 -2.95
N TYR A 197 -6.41 -19.43 -3.19
CA TYR A 197 -6.43 -20.08 -4.50
C TYR A 197 -7.85 -20.50 -4.91
N THR A 198 -8.59 -21.09 -3.99
CA THR A 198 -9.99 -21.46 -4.20
C THR A 198 -10.89 -20.22 -4.30
N GLY A 199 -10.77 -19.24 -3.42
CA GLY A 199 -11.57 -18.01 -3.52
C GLY A 199 -11.31 -17.19 -4.79
N PHE A 200 -10.06 -17.20 -5.29
CA PHE A 200 -9.66 -16.46 -6.47
C PHE A 200 -9.96 -17.19 -7.79
N LEU A 201 -9.82 -18.53 -7.84
CA LEU A 201 -9.86 -19.30 -9.08
C LEU A 201 -10.90 -20.43 -9.11
N ALA A 202 -11.61 -20.72 -8.02
CA ALA A 202 -12.49 -21.89 -7.97
C ALA A 202 -13.68 -21.82 -8.93
N ASP A 203 -14.20 -20.62 -9.20
CA ASP A 203 -15.39 -20.46 -10.03
C ASP A 203 -15.06 -20.52 -11.54
N GLN A 204 -13.80 -20.36 -11.91
CA GLN A 204 -13.37 -20.17 -13.30
C GLN A 204 -12.52 -21.33 -13.85
N ILE A 205 -11.94 -22.16 -12.99
CA ILE A 205 -11.17 -23.35 -13.37
C ILE A 205 -11.95 -24.61 -12.97
N ASP A 206 -12.04 -25.59 -13.88
CA ASP A 206 -12.63 -26.88 -13.55
C ASP A 206 -11.90 -27.59 -12.40
N GLU A 207 -12.64 -28.44 -11.70
CA GLU A 207 -12.17 -29.05 -10.45
C GLU A 207 -10.90 -29.90 -10.65
N GLU A 208 -10.78 -30.62 -11.77
CA GLU A 208 -9.62 -31.48 -12.05
C GLU A 208 -8.34 -30.66 -12.23
N ASN A 209 -8.38 -29.63 -13.08
CA ASN A 209 -7.24 -28.75 -13.30
C ASN A 209 -6.86 -27.97 -12.04
N ARG A 210 -7.87 -27.49 -11.29
CA ARG A 210 -7.67 -26.78 -10.03
C ARG A 210 -6.98 -27.66 -8.99
N GLU A 211 -7.41 -28.91 -8.82
CA GLU A 211 -6.79 -29.87 -7.91
C GLU A 211 -5.35 -30.20 -8.32
N ALA A 212 -5.08 -30.36 -9.62
CA ALA A 212 -3.75 -30.65 -10.12
C ALA A 212 -2.76 -29.51 -9.83
N ILE A 213 -3.16 -28.26 -10.10
CA ILE A 213 -2.37 -27.05 -9.84
C ILE A 213 -2.14 -26.90 -8.32
N TRP A 214 -3.19 -27.07 -7.51
CA TRP A 214 -3.10 -27.00 -6.05
C TRP A 214 -2.15 -28.07 -5.49
N ARG A 215 -2.25 -29.32 -5.95
CA ARG A 215 -1.40 -30.43 -5.50
C ARG A 215 0.09 -30.12 -5.73
N LYS A 216 0.45 -29.59 -6.90
CA LYS A 216 1.83 -29.20 -7.23
C LYS A 216 2.36 -28.15 -6.23
N ALA A 217 1.57 -27.11 -5.94
CA ALA A 217 1.96 -26.08 -4.99
C ALA A 217 2.03 -26.60 -3.55
N GLN A 218 1.08 -27.44 -3.14
CA GLN A 218 1.04 -28.07 -1.83
C GLN A 218 2.30 -28.93 -1.59
N GLU A 219 2.69 -29.77 -2.57
CA GLU A 219 3.92 -30.56 -2.52
C GLU A 219 5.16 -29.68 -2.39
N GLY A 220 5.29 -28.64 -3.22
CA GLY A 220 6.42 -27.73 -3.20
C GLY A 220 6.57 -26.98 -1.86
N ILE A 221 5.47 -26.49 -1.29
CA ILE A 221 5.52 -25.77 -0.02
C ILE A 221 5.82 -26.74 1.12
N ASN A 222 5.24 -27.95 1.12
CA ASN A 222 5.58 -28.98 2.11
C ASN A 222 7.08 -29.29 2.09
N GLU A 223 7.65 -29.45 0.90
CA GLU A 223 9.09 -29.66 0.72
C GLU A 223 9.91 -28.48 1.27
N ALA A 224 9.48 -27.24 1.02
CA ALA A 224 10.14 -26.05 1.56
C ALA A 224 10.16 -26.03 3.09
N PHE A 225 9.05 -26.40 3.75
CA PHE A 225 8.98 -26.51 5.21
C PHE A 225 9.85 -27.66 5.77
N VAL A 226 9.94 -28.78 5.06
CA VAL A 226 10.80 -29.92 5.44
C VAL A 226 12.28 -29.54 5.36
N ARG A 227 12.70 -28.83 4.31
CA ARG A 227 14.08 -28.38 4.10
C ARG A 227 14.55 -27.34 5.12
N PHE A 228 13.64 -26.63 5.79
CA PHE A 228 13.98 -25.63 6.80
C PHE A 228 14.44 -26.28 8.12
N ASN A 229 15.76 -26.41 8.31
CA ASN A 229 16.36 -27.07 9.47
C ASN A 229 16.75 -26.08 10.58
N VAL A 230 16.09 -26.20 11.74
CA VAL A 230 16.29 -25.30 12.88
C VAL A 230 17.27 -25.85 13.93
N GLU A 231 17.63 -27.13 13.83
CA GLU A 231 18.47 -27.78 14.84
C GLU A 231 19.95 -27.41 14.67
N GLY A 232 20.57 -26.94 15.76
CA GLY A 232 21.99 -26.59 15.78
C GLY A 232 22.37 -25.30 15.02
N ALA A 233 21.41 -24.63 14.37
CA ALA A 233 21.67 -23.44 13.57
C ALA A 233 21.94 -22.18 14.42
N THR A 234 22.93 -21.38 14.02
CA THR A 234 23.19 -20.04 14.57
C THR A 234 22.12 -19.04 14.10
N GLN A 235 22.04 -17.86 14.72
CA GLN A 235 21.08 -16.83 14.29
C GLN A 235 21.29 -16.39 12.83
N ASP A 236 22.54 -16.26 12.38
CA ASP A 236 22.85 -15.88 11.00
C ASP A 236 22.46 -16.98 10.01
N GLN A 237 22.67 -18.26 10.38
CA GLN A 237 22.23 -19.40 9.58
C GLN A 237 20.70 -19.44 9.48
N LEU A 238 19.98 -19.20 10.58
CA LEU A 238 18.52 -19.14 10.56
C LEU A 238 17.99 -18.00 9.70
N LYS A 239 18.66 -16.85 9.70
CA LYS A 239 18.30 -15.73 8.83
C LYS A 239 18.48 -16.08 7.35
N SER A 240 19.64 -16.64 6.98
CA SER A 240 19.93 -17.06 5.60
C SER A 240 18.98 -18.17 5.12
N GLN A 241 18.69 -19.15 5.98
CA GLN A 241 17.68 -20.17 5.68
C GLN A 241 16.28 -19.57 5.53
N GLN A 242 15.92 -18.55 6.32
CA GLN A 242 14.62 -17.89 6.21
C GLN A 242 14.47 -17.13 4.90
N GLU A 243 15.54 -16.50 4.42
CA GLU A 243 15.59 -15.84 3.10
C GLU A 243 15.44 -16.88 1.98
N THR A 244 16.16 -18.01 2.07
CA THR A 244 16.06 -19.11 1.09
C THR A 244 14.67 -19.75 1.07
N PHE A 245 14.10 -20.01 2.26
CA PHE A 245 12.74 -20.52 2.41
C PHE A 245 11.72 -19.55 1.79
N LYS A 246 11.86 -18.25 2.09
CA LYS A 246 10.98 -17.23 1.52
C LYS A 246 11.05 -17.22 0.00
N GLY A 247 12.25 -17.18 -0.58
CA GLY A 247 12.43 -17.19 -2.04
C GLY A 247 11.77 -18.39 -2.71
N ARG A 248 11.94 -19.59 -2.14
CA ARG A 248 11.31 -20.81 -2.67
C ARG A 248 9.79 -20.80 -2.56
N VAL A 249 9.24 -20.35 -1.43
CA VAL A 249 7.78 -20.24 -1.28
C VAL A 249 7.22 -19.20 -2.23
N ASP A 250 7.89 -18.05 -2.38
CA ASP A 250 7.47 -17.00 -3.32
C ASP A 250 7.47 -17.52 -4.77
N GLU A 251 8.46 -18.33 -5.17
CA GLU A 251 8.51 -19.00 -6.48
C GLU A 251 7.33 -19.95 -6.67
N ILE A 252 7.06 -20.84 -5.71
CA ILE A 252 5.93 -21.78 -5.77
C ILE A 252 4.58 -21.05 -5.87
N LEU A 253 4.40 -20.00 -5.09
CA LEU A 253 3.17 -19.18 -5.15
C LEU A 253 3.04 -18.42 -6.48
N SER A 254 4.17 -18.06 -7.11
CA SER A 254 4.18 -17.45 -8.44
C SER A 254 3.77 -18.44 -9.51
N GLU A 255 4.30 -19.67 -9.46
CA GLU A 255 3.88 -20.74 -10.37
C GLU A 255 2.41 -21.10 -10.19
N LEU A 256 1.94 -21.25 -8.94
CA LEU A 256 0.53 -21.53 -8.64
C LEU A 256 -0.40 -20.50 -9.31
N LEU A 257 -0.08 -19.22 -9.18
CA LEU A 257 -0.87 -18.16 -9.78
C LEU A 257 -0.73 -18.14 -11.30
N MET A 258 0.47 -18.31 -11.86
CA MET A 258 0.64 -18.37 -13.31
C MET A 258 -0.13 -19.53 -13.95
N ASP A 259 -0.06 -20.72 -13.35
CA ASP A 259 -0.77 -21.90 -13.84
C ASP A 259 -2.29 -21.69 -13.75
N GLY A 260 -2.78 -21.01 -12.70
CA GLY A 260 -4.18 -20.61 -12.57
C GLY A 260 -4.61 -19.56 -13.61
N LEU A 261 -3.82 -18.50 -13.79
CA LEU A 261 -4.10 -17.41 -14.73
C LEU A 261 -4.11 -17.87 -16.19
N ARG A 262 -3.27 -18.85 -16.55
CA ARG A 262 -3.22 -19.46 -17.89
C ARG A 262 -4.51 -20.17 -18.29
N ALA A 263 -5.32 -20.57 -17.31
CA ALA A 263 -6.58 -21.25 -17.55
C ALA A 263 -7.74 -20.26 -17.79
N LEU A 264 -7.52 -18.96 -17.60
CA LEU A 264 -8.56 -17.93 -17.70
C LEU A 264 -8.45 -17.12 -18.99
N ASP A 265 -9.59 -16.73 -19.55
CA ASP A 265 -9.65 -15.63 -20.50
C ASP A 265 -9.65 -14.24 -19.81
N SER A 266 -9.66 -13.17 -20.61
CA SER A 266 -9.59 -11.79 -20.15
C SER A 266 -10.76 -11.43 -19.23
N ASP A 267 -12.01 -11.75 -19.63
CA ASP A 267 -13.22 -11.42 -18.87
C ASP A 267 -13.27 -12.20 -17.54
N GLN A 268 -12.93 -13.49 -17.58
CA GLN A 268 -12.85 -14.33 -16.39
C GLN A 268 -11.79 -13.83 -15.41
N LEU A 269 -10.64 -13.38 -15.93
CA LEU A 269 -9.59 -12.81 -15.10
C LEU A 269 -10.05 -11.53 -14.41
N VAL A 270 -10.65 -10.60 -15.16
CA VAL A 270 -11.15 -9.33 -14.63
C VAL A 270 -12.15 -9.61 -13.50
N ALA A 271 -13.12 -10.49 -13.75
CA ALA A 271 -14.12 -10.88 -12.75
C ALA A 271 -13.50 -11.49 -11.49
N ALA A 272 -12.57 -12.43 -11.65
CA ALA A 272 -11.87 -13.08 -10.53
C ALA A 272 -11.08 -12.09 -9.69
N LEU A 273 -10.40 -11.14 -10.33
CA LEU A 273 -9.61 -10.12 -9.63
C LEU A 273 -10.50 -9.10 -8.91
N SER A 274 -11.57 -8.62 -9.54
CA SER A 274 -12.51 -7.70 -8.91
C SER A 274 -13.17 -8.33 -7.68
N GLN A 275 -13.52 -9.62 -7.75
CA GLN A 275 -14.04 -10.37 -6.60
C GLN A 275 -12.98 -10.54 -5.49
N HIS A 276 -11.73 -10.80 -5.85
CA HIS A 276 -10.65 -10.89 -4.87
C HIS A 276 -10.37 -9.54 -4.20
N VAL A 277 -10.33 -8.44 -4.96
CA VAL A 277 -10.18 -7.07 -4.42
C VAL A 277 -11.28 -6.77 -3.40
N GLN A 278 -12.54 -7.10 -3.74
CA GLN A 278 -13.68 -6.93 -2.82
C GLN A 278 -13.49 -7.75 -1.55
N SER A 279 -13.14 -9.03 -1.67
CA SER A 279 -12.91 -9.93 -0.54
C SER A 279 -11.79 -9.41 0.39
N GLN A 280 -10.70 -8.89 -0.19
CA GLN A 280 -9.62 -8.29 0.58
C GLN A 280 -10.05 -6.97 1.26
N ALA A 281 -10.85 -6.14 0.58
CA ALA A 281 -11.41 -4.93 1.16
C ALA A 281 -12.31 -5.24 2.36
N ASP A 282 -13.16 -6.27 2.26
CA ASP A 282 -14.05 -6.72 3.34
C ASP A 282 -13.26 -7.20 4.56
N ILE A 283 -12.17 -7.95 4.35
CA ILE A 283 -11.25 -8.35 5.44
C ILE A 283 -10.69 -7.12 6.17
N TYR A 284 -10.33 -6.05 5.46
CA TYR A 284 -9.88 -4.83 6.09
C TYR A 284 -11.02 -4.09 6.79
N ARG A 285 -12.20 -4.00 6.18
CA ARG A 285 -13.42 -3.40 6.76
C ARG A 285 -13.75 -4.01 8.11
N GLU A 286 -13.74 -5.34 8.22
CA GLU A 286 -13.96 -6.05 9.49
C GLU A 286 -12.88 -5.74 10.54
N ARG A 287 -11.62 -5.60 10.12
CA ARG A 287 -10.49 -5.38 11.04
C ARG A 287 -10.40 -3.97 11.60
N ILE A 288 -10.77 -2.96 10.83
CA ILE A 288 -10.70 -1.54 11.25
C ILE A 288 -12.05 -0.99 11.72
N GLY A 289 -13.15 -1.63 11.33
CA GLY A 289 -14.52 -1.17 11.59
C GLY A 289 -15.03 -0.18 10.54
N GLU A 290 -16.36 -0.17 10.36
CA GLU A 290 -17.03 0.57 9.28
C GLU A 290 -16.74 2.08 9.29
N GLU A 291 -16.73 2.70 10.47
CA GLU A 291 -16.53 4.16 10.58
C GLU A 291 -15.12 4.58 10.12
N GLU A 292 -14.08 3.89 10.60
CA GLU A 292 -12.70 4.16 10.19
C GLU A 292 -12.46 3.76 8.74
N PHE A 293 -13.10 2.69 8.26
CA PHE A 293 -13.07 2.29 6.86
C PHE A 293 -13.63 3.38 5.94
N ARG A 294 -14.81 3.93 6.22
CA ARG A 294 -15.38 5.06 5.45
C ARG A 294 -14.50 6.31 5.51
N LYS A 295 -13.91 6.63 6.66
CA LYS A 295 -12.97 7.76 6.78
C LYS A 295 -11.74 7.57 5.89
N PHE A 296 -11.18 6.36 5.87
CA PHE A 296 -10.08 5.99 5.01
C PHE A 296 -10.45 6.15 3.52
N GLN A 297 -11.61 5.62 3.10
CA GLN A 297 -12.07 5.73 1.71
C GLN A 297 -12.22 7.19 1.27
N ARG A 298 -12.87 8.04 2.08
CA ARG A 298 -12.99 9.48 1.79
C ARG A 298 -11.63 10.14 1.66
N ALA A 299 -10.71 9.86 2.58
CA ALA A 299 -9.37 10.44 2.56
C ALA A 299 -8.60 10.02 1.29
N LEU A 300 -8.66 8.74 0.91
CA LEU A 300 -8.03 8.22 -0.29
C LEU A 300 -8.55 8.91 -1.55
N LEU A 301 -9.88 8.92 -1.73
CA LEU A 301 -10.54 9.49 -2.90
C LEU A 301 -10.29 11.01 -3.03
N LEU A 302 -10.41 11.75 -1.93
CA LEU A 302 -10.15 13.19 -1.93
C LEU A 302 -8.68 13.50 -2.23
N ASN A 303 -7.74 12.74 -1.66
CA ASN A 303 -6.32 12.93 -1.94
C ASN A 303 -5.98 12.65 -3.40
N ALA A 304 -6.59 11.62 -4.00
CA ALA A 304 -6.43 11.29 -5.42
C ALA A 304 -6.90 12.45 -6.31
N ILE A 305 -8.14 12.91 -6.10
CA ILE A 305 -8.74 14.02 -6.86
C ILE A 305 -7.93 15.31 -6.68
N ASP A 306 -7.60 15.69 -5.44
CA ASP A 306 -6.94 16.96 -5.14
C ASP A 306 -5.51 17.03 -5.68
N ARG A 307 -4.83 15.89 -5.78
CA ARG A 307 -3.50 15.79 -6.39
C ARG A 307 -3.59 15.98 -7.90
N GLU A 308 -4.32 15.11 -8.59
CA GLU A 308 -4.36 15.10 -10.05
C GLU A 308 -5.03 16.37 -10.61
N TRP A 309 -6.04 16.91 -9.92
CA TRP A 309 -6.66 18.18 -10.33
C TRP A 309 -5.69 19.36 -10.29
N ARG A 310 -4.79 19.40 -9.31
CA ARG A 310 -3.78 20.48 -9.23
C ARG A 310 -2.79 20.41 -10.39
N ASP A 311 -2.34 19.20 -10.71
CA ASP A 311 -1.40 18.97 -11.80
C ASP A 311 -2.07 19.28 -13.14
N TYR A 312 -3.34 18.88 -13.31
CA TYR A 312 -4.16 19.22 -14.47
C TYR A 312 -4.37 20.73 -14.65
N LEU A 313 -4.69 21.47 -13.58
CA LEU A 313 -4.86 22.93 -13.66
C LEU A 313 -3.60 23.62 -14.18
N THR A 314 -2.43 23.16 -13.71
CA THR A 314 -1.13 23.67 -14.17
C THR A 314 -0.94 23.39 -15.66
N ALA A 315 -1.17 22.13 -16.07
CA ALA A 315 -1.03 21.73 -17.46
C ALA A 315 -2.02 22.47 -18.40
N MET A 316 -3.22 22.80 -17.91
CA MET A 316 -4.20 23.59 -18.66
C MET A 316 -3.81 25.05 -18.84
N ASP A 317 -3.16 25.65 -17.85
CA ASP A 317 -2.60 27.00 -17.95
C ASP A 317 -1.47 27.03 -19.00
N ASP A 318 -0.62 26.01 -19.04
CA ASP A 318 0.45 25.87 -20.03
C ASP A 318 -0.12 25.63 -21.44
N LEU A 319 -1.06 24.68 -21.59
CA LEU A 319 -1.75 24.41 -22.86
C LEU A 319 -2.34 25.68 -23.44
N ARG A 320 -3.00 26.50 -22.61
CA ARG A 320 -3.63 27.73 -23.06
C ARG A 320 -2.63 28.76 -23.61
N ARG A 321 -1.41 28.81 -23.08
CA ARG A 321 -0.34 29.70 -23.59
C ARG A 321 0.24 29.17 -24.88
N GLU A 322 0.43 27.87 -24.98
CA GLU A 322 1.09 27.22 -26.12
C GLU A 322 0.16 27.00 -27.33
N ILE A 323 -1.16 26.86 -27.11
CA ILE A 323 -2.10 26.47 -28.17
C ILE A 323 -2.15 27.47 -29.32
N GLN A 324 -1.77 28.73 -29.08
CA GLN A 324 -1.69 29.74 -30.13
C GLN A 324 -0.68 29.38 -31.22
N LEU A 325 0.30 28.52 -30.92
CA LEU A 325 1.28 28.04 -31.89
C LEU A 325 0.66 27.12 -32.96
N GLU A 326 -0.49 26.50 -32.68
CA GLU A 326 -1.22 25.68 -33.67
C GLU A 326 -1.71 26.51 -34.86
N ALA A 327 -1.89 27.83 -34.68
CA ALA A 327 -2.26 28.73 -35.77
C ALA A 327 -1.19 28.75 -36.88
N PHE A 328 0.10 28.58 -36.54
CA PHE A 328 1.18 28.47 -37.53
C PHE A 328 1.06 27.21 -38.39
N ALA A 329 0.44 26.14 -37.85
CA ALA A 329 0.14 24.92 -38.58
C ALA A 329 -1.20 25.00 -39.35
N GLN A 330 -1.79 26.19 -39.50
CA GLN A 330 -3.09 26.42 -40.15
C GLN A 330 -4.24 25.63 -39.49
N ARG A 331 -4.11 25.32 -38.20
CA ARG A 331 -5.16 24.68 -37.41
C ARG A 331 -5.81 25.72 -36.51
N ASP A 332 -7.13 25.62 -36.31
CA ASP A 332 -7.86 26.50 -35.40
C ASP A 332 -7.45 26.22 -33.94
N PRO A 333 -6.81 27.18 -33.22
CA PRO A 333 -6.34 26.99 -31.86
C PRO A 333 -7.44 26.63 -30.86
N LYS A 334 -8.66 27.13 -31.06
CA LYS A 334 -9.80 26.87 -30.17
C LYS A 334 -10.28 25.43 -30.32
N VAL A 335 -10.35 24.93 -31.55
CA VAL A 335 -10.71 23.52 -31.80
C VAL A 335 -9.64 22.61 -31.21
N MET A 336 -8.36 22.93 -31.42
CA MET A 336 -7.24 22.16 -30.88
C MET A 336 -7.20 22.20 -29.35
N TYR A 337 -7.50 23.35 -28.72
CA TYR A 337 -7.60 23.47 -27.27
C TYR A 337 -8.66 22.57 -26.69
N LYS A 338 -9.87 22.56 -27.27
CA LYS A 338 -10.96 21.69 -26.82
C LYS A 338 -10.58 20.22 -26.90
N LYS A 339 -9.94 19.81 -28.01
CA LYS A 339 -9.50 18.43 -28.21
C LYS A 339 -8.44 18.02 -27.18
N ARG A 340 -7.34 18.78 -27.08
CA ARG A 340 -6.25 18.50 -26.14
C ARG A 340 -6.70 18.57 -24.69
N SER A 341 -7.52 19.56 -24.33
CA SER A 341 -8.08 19.68 -22.99
C SER A 341 -8.92 18.47 -22.62
N PHE A 342 -9.74 17.96 -23.55
CA PHE A 342 -10.53 16.76 -23.32
C PHE A 342 -9.63 15.53 -23.11
N GLU A 343 -8.61 15.34 -23.96
CA GLU A 343 -7.62 14.26 -23.80
C GLU A 343 -6.92 14.34 -22.44
N MET A 344 -6.39 15.51 -22.08
CA MET A 344 -5.74 15.75 -20.78
C MET A 344 -6.68 15.52 -19.59
N PHE A 345 -7.96 15.88 -19.72
CA PHE A 345 -8.95 15.64 -18.68
C PHE A 345 -9.22 14.15 -18.48
N GLN A 346 -9.29 13.37 -19.56
CA GLN A 346 -9.44 11.92 -19.48
C GLN A 346 -8.18 11.26 -18.91
N THR A 347 -6.97 11.71 -19.32
CA THR A 347 -5.72 11.26 -18.71
C THR A 347 -5.72 11.52 -17.20
N MET A 348 -6.12 12.71 -16.75
CA MET A 348 -6.22 13.02 -15.32
C MET A 348 -7.21 12.09 -14.61
N ARG A 349 -8.36 11.78 -15.20
CA ARG A 349 -9.32 10.83 -14.61
C ARG A 349 -8.74 9.43 -14.49
N ASN A 350 -8.01 8.96 -15.50
CA ASN A 350 -7.33 7.66 -15.47
C ASN A 350 -6.23 7.65 -14.40
N ASN A 351 -5.46 8.73 -14.27
CA ASN A 351 -4.46 8.86 -13.20
C ASN A 351 -5.09 8.84 -11.81
N ILE A 352 -6.27 9.42 -11.62
CA ILE A 352 -7.03 9.34 -10.36
C ILE A 352 -7.32 7.88 -10.03
N ASN A 353 -7.87 7.12 -10.99
CA ASN A 353 -8.17 5.70 -10.82
C ASN A 353 -6.91 4.89 -10.51
N GLU A 354 -5.83 5.13 -11.26
CA GLU A 354 -4.54 4.49 -11.06
C GLU A 354 -3.97 4.78 -9.67
N TYR A 355 -4.03 6.02 -9.20
CA TYR A 355 -3.58 6.40 -7.86
C TYR A 355 -4.39 5.69 -6.77
N ILE A 356 -5.71 5.60 -6.94
CA ILE A 356 -6.60 4.90 -6.01
C ILE A 356 -6.23 3.42 -5.97
N ALA A 357 -6.27 2.72 -7.10
CA ALA A 357 -6.03 1.28 -7.17
C ALA A 357 -4.62 0.92 -6.68
N LYS A 358 -3.59 1.62 -7.18
CA LYS A 358 -2.19 1.35 -6.82
C LYS A 358 -1.85 1.69 -5.37
N GLY A 359 -2.51 2.70 -4.81
CA GLY A 359 -2.29 3.15 -3.44
C GLY A 359 -3.15 2.46 -2.39
N TYR A 360 -4.29 1.87 -2.75
CA TYR A 360 -5.33 1.45 -1.82
C TYR A 360 -4.83 0.50 -0.72
N PHE A 361 -4.29 -0.66 -1.11
CA PHE A 361 -3.90 -1.70 -0.14
C PHE A 361 -2.71 -1.30 0.72
N GLU A 362 -1.78 -0.51 0.18
CA GLU A 362 -0.67 0.03 0.95
C GLU A 362 -1.15 1.07 1.98
N GLN A 363 -2.05 1.97 1.57
CA GLN A 363 -2.58 3.01 2.44
C GLN A 363 -3.53 2.45 3.51
N ILE A 364 -4.39 1.49 3.18
CA ILE A 364 -5.29 0.86 4.15
C ILE A 364 -4.52 0.03 5.19
N ASP A 365 -3.43 -0.64 4.79
CA ASP A 365 -2.58 -1.36 5.75
C ASP A 365 -1.92 -0.39 6.74
N ARG A 366 -1.40 0.75 6.25
CA ARG A 366 -0.88 1.82 7.12
C ARG A 366 -1.95 2.38 8.05
N HIS A 367 -3.15 2.61 7.54
CA HIS A 367 -4.28 3.12 8.33
C HIS A 367 -4.70 2.12 9.41
N HIS A 368 -4.84 0.83 9.08
CA HIS A 368 -5.11 -0.24 10.04
C HIS A 368 -4.04 -0.32 11.13
N GLN A 369 -2.75 -0.19 10.79
CA GLN A 369 -1.66 -0.16 11.77
C GLN A 369 -1.78 1.04 12.72
N PHE A 370 -2.16 2.20 12.18
CA PHE A 370 -2.40 3.41 12.97
C PHE A 370 -3.57 3.24 13.95
N VAL A 371 -4.72 2.75 13.49
CA VAL A 371 -5.90 2.47 14.33
C VAL A 371 -5.55 1.50 15.45
N ARG A 372 -4.89 0.37 15.12
CA ARG A 372 -4.42 -0.58 16.13
C ARG A 372 -3.51 0.05 17.18
N GLN A 373 -2.60 0.93 16.78
CA GLN A 373 -1.72 1.61 17.71
C GLN A 373 -2.50 2.53 18.67
N GLN A 374 -3.52 3.23 18.16
CA GLN A 374 -4.38 4.07 19.00
C GLN A 374 -5.16 3.23 20.01
N GLU A 375 -5.77 2.13 19.59
CA GLU A 375 -6.48 1.22 20.48
C GLU A 375 -5.57 0.65 21.58
N GLN A 376 -4.35 0.24 21.22
CA GLN A 376 -3.38 -0.26 22.20
C GLN A 376 -3.02 0.80 23.23
N ARG A 377 -2.82 2.05 22.81
CA ARG A 377 -2.56 3.18 23.71
C ARG A 377 -3.76 3.46 24.62
N ALA A 378 -4.98 3.43 24.08
CA ALA A 378 -6.20 3.62 24.84
C ALA A 378 -6.40 2.52 25.88
N LYS A 379 -6.24 1.24 25.50
CA LYS A 379 -6.28 0.09 26.41
C LYS A 379 -5.21 0.21 27.49
N GLN A 380 -3.99 0.60 27.14
CA GLN A 380 -2.91 0.79 28.11
C GLN A 380 -3.21 1.94 29.08
N ALA A 381 -3.76 3.05 28.59
CA ALA A 381 -4.19 4.17 29.43
C ALA A 381 -5.32 3.77 30.39
N GLN A 382 -6.29 2.98 29.93
CA GLN A 382 -7.37 2.44 30.77
C GLN A 382 -6.83 1.49 31.84
N ILE A 383 -5.91 0.58 31.50
CA ILE A 383 -5.26 -0.31 32.48
C ILE A 383 -4.50 0.52 33.54
N LEU A 384 -3.79 1.57 33.13
CA LEU A 384 -3.08 2.45 34.04
C LEU A 384 -4.03 3.24 34.95
N ALA A 385 -5.16 3.72 34.41
CA ALA A 385 -6.20 4.40 35.18
C ALA A 385 -6.85 3.45 36.20
N ALA A 386 -7.30 2.27 35.77
CA ALA A 386 -7.86 1.24 36.65
C ALA A 386 -6.87 0.80 37.74
N ALA A 387 -5.58 0.68 37.40
CA ALA A 387 -4.53 0.39 38.38
C ALA A 387 -4.27 1.57 39.35
N ALA A 388 -4.51 2.81 38.94
CA ALA A 388 -4.44 3.97 39.82
C ALA A 388 -5.65 4.02 40.76
N ASP A 389 -6.85 3.75 40.26
CA ASP A 389 -8.09 3.71 41.05
C ASP A 389 -8.07 2.56 42.07
N ALA A 390 -7.63 1.36 41.67
CA ALA A 390 -7.42 0.24 42.59
C ALA A 390 -6.39 0.56 43.68
N ARG A 391 -5.33 1.31 43.35
CA ARG A 391 -4.35 1.79 44.35
C ARG A 391 -4.95 2.82 45.29
N ALA A 392 -5.73 3.77 44.79
CA ALA A 392 -6.44 4.76 45.60
C ALA A 392 -7.43 4.07 46.56
N ALA A 393 -8.20 3.09 46.09
CA ALA A 393 -9.12 2.30 46.90
C ALA A 393 -8.42 1.48 48.00
N SER A 394 -7.15 1.09 47.81
CA SER A 394 -6.35 0.38 48.82
C SER A 394 -5.76 1.29 49.93
N GLY A 395 -6.02 2.60 49.92
CA GLY A 395 -5.59 3.55 50.97
C GLY A 395 -4.12 3.97 50.87
N TYR A 396 -3.52 3.83 49.69
CA TYR A 396 -2.13 4.20 49.42
C TYR A 396 -2.06 5.37 48.42
N LYS A 397 -1.52 6.52 48.84
CA LYS A 397 -1.31 7.68 47.97
C LYS A 397 0.13 7.73 47.48
N VAL A 398 0.31 7.91 46.17
CA VAL A 398 1.62 8.04 45.54
C VAL A 398 2.08 9.50 45.68
N VAL A 399 3.11 9.75 46.48
CA VAL A 399 3.67 11.10 46.66
C VAL A 399 4.96 11.20 45.83
N LYS A 400 5.09 12.27 45.04
CA LYS A 400 6.36 12.59 44.37
C LYS A 400 7.42 12.85 45.43
N ARG A 401 8.62 12.25 45.28
CA ARG A 401 9.73 12.53 46.21
C ARG A 401 10.08 14.02 46.13
N ALA A 402 10.33 14.63 47.29
CA ALA A 402 10.79 16.02 47.39
C ALA A 402 12.19 16.22 46.75
N SER A 403 12.99 15.16 46.63
CA SER A 403 14.22 15.16 45.82
C SER A 403 14.50 13.78 45.20
N GLY A 404 14.91 13.77 43.93
CA GLY A 404 15.23 12.57 43.13
C GLY A 404 14.11 12.09 42.19
N LYS A 405 14.48 11.41 41.09
CA LYS A 405 13.52 10.79 40.14
C LYS A 405 12.87 9.56 40.79
N GLY A 406 11.55 9.59 40.97
CA GLY A 406 10.73 8.46 41.41
C GLY A 406 9.64 8.87 42.40
N SER A 407 8.59 8.06 42.48
CA SER A 407 7.46 8.25 43.40
C SER A 407 7.47 7.19 44.50
N VAL A 408 7.09 7.56 45.74
CA VAL A 408 6.99 6.62 46.87
C VAL A 408 5.53 6.44 47.25
N VAL A 409 5.14 5.18 47.46
CA VAL A 409 3.81 4.81 47.95
C VAL A 409 3.81 4.99 49.47
N LYS A 410 3.05 5.96 49.99
CA LYS A 410 2.91 6.20 51.45
C LYS A 410 1.47 5.89 51.86
N ARG A 411 1.32 5.16 52.97
CA ARG A 411 0.00 4.78 53.53
C ARG A 411 -0.58 5.96 54.32
N GLU A 412 -1.88 6.25 54.17
CA GLU A 412 -2.50 7.42 54.83
C GLU A 412 -2.64 7.27 56.35
N GLN A 413 -2.86 6.05 56.85
CA GLN A 413 -2.96 5.84 58.30
C GLN A 413 -1.61 5.39 58.89
N PRO A 414 -1.11 6.07 59.96
CA PRO A 414 0.08 5.64 60.66
C PRO A 414 -0.14 4.23 61.22
N LYS A 415 0.87 3.36 61.08
CA LYS A 415 0.82 2.00 61.62
C LYS A 415 0.71 2.10 63.13
N LEU A 416 -0.48 1.81 63.68
CA LEU A 416 -0.73 1.79 65.13
C LEU A 416 0.38 0.98 65.82
N GLY A 417 1.12 1.65 66.70
CA GLY A 417 2.15 1.07 67.53
C GLY A 417 1.55 0.10 68.53
N ARG A 418 2.34 -0.90 68.95
CA ARG A 418 1.90 -1.97 69.87
C ARG A 418 1.25 -1.43 71.17
N ASN A 419 1.66 -0.25 71.63
CA ASN A 419 1.19 0.36 72.88
C ASN A 419 0.20 1.53 72.69
N ASP A 420 -0.16 1.89 71.45
CA ASP A 420 -1.09 2.99 71.17
C ASP A 420 -2.52 2.63 71.57
N LYS A 421 -3.40 3.62 71.76
CA LYS A 421 -4.83 3.36 72.00
C LYS A 421 -5.42 2.62 70.80
N CYS A 422 -6.21 1.58 71.05
CA CYS A 422 -6.81 0.78 69.99
C CYS A 422 -7.83 1.61 69.20
N TRP A 423 -7.90 1.38 67.88
CA TRP A 423 -8.79 2.09 66.97
C TRP A 423 -10.29 1.87 67.24
N CYS A 424 -10.68 0.78 67.92
CA CYS A 424 -12.07 0.49 68.28
C CYS A 424 -12.67 1.41 69.37
N GLY A 425 -11.91 2.39 69.89
CA GLY A 425 -12.40 3.34 70.89
C GLY A 425 -12.48 2.79 72.32
N SER A 426 -12.14 1.53 72.56
CA SER A 426 -12.24 0.85 73.87
C SER A 426 -11.33 1.37 74.98
N GLY A 427 -10.47 2.36 74.70
CA GLY A 427 -9.49 2.91 75.64
C GLY A 427 -8.29 2.01 75.96
N LYS A 428 -8.32 0.71 75.59
CA LYS A 428 -7.23 -0.26 75.82
C LYS A 428 -6.07 -0.09 74.83
N LYS A 429 -4.85 -0.48 75.23
CA LYS A 429 -3.67 -0.52 74.33
C LYS A 429 -3.90 -1.54 73.20
N TYR A 430 -3.47 -1.21 71.98
CA TYR A 430 -3.71 -1.99 70.76
C TYR A 430 -3.29 -3.47 70.89
N LYS A 431 -2.15 -3.76 71.53
CA LYS A 431 -1.69 -5.13 71.82
C LYS A 431 -2.63 -5.99 72.67
N GLN A 432 -3.46 -5.35 73.50
CA GLN A 432 -4.41 -6.02 74.41
C GLN A 432 -5.84 -5.98 73.88
N CYS A 433 -6.03 -5.51 72.66
CA CYS A 433 -7.33 -5.42 72.01
C CYS A 433 -7.19 -6.09 70.62
N HIS A 434 -7.31 -5.34 69.52
CA HIS A 434 -7.42 -5.91 68.17
C HIS A 434 -6.09 -6.31 67.49
N MET A 435 -4.92 -6.15 68.12
CA MET A 435 -3.63 -6.44 67.46
C MET A 435 -3.49 -7.89 66.94
N LYS A 436 -4.05 -8.88 67.65
CA LYS A 436 -3.98 -10.28 67.22
C LYS A 436 -4.90 -10.56 66.03
N GLU A 437 -6.12 -10.01 66.03
CA GLU A 437 -7.07 -10.15 64.91
C GLU A 437 -6.58 -9.43 63.64
N ASP A 438 -6.05 -8.21 63.80
CA ASP A 438 -5.49 -7.44 62.68
C ASP A 438 -4.19 -8.07 62.14
N ALA A 439 -3.46 -8.82 62.96
CA ALA A 439 -2.32 -9.62 62.50
C ALA A 439 -2.76 -10.85 61.69
N ALA A 440 -3.89 -11.47 62.03
CA ALA A 440 -4.45 -12.62 61.32
C ALA A 440 -5.08 -12.24 59.97
N LYS A 441 -5.64 -11.03 59.84
CA LYS A 441 -6.24 -10.51 58.59
C LYS A 441 -5.23 -9.97 57.57
N ARG A 442 -3.93 -9.92 57.89
CA ARG A 442 -2.91 -9.47 56.93
C ARG A 442 -2.66 -10.54 55.87
N PRO A 443 -2.80 -10.24 54.56
CA PRO A 443 -2.40 -11.17 53.52
C PRO A 443 -0.90 -11.50 53.69
N ARG A 444 -0.53 -12.79 53.65
CA ARG A 444 0.87 -13.22 53.58
C ARG A 444 1.48 -12.55 52.35
N ALA A 445 2.49 -11.71 52.56
CA ALA A 445 3.18 -11.03 51.47
C ALA A 445 3.80 -12.08 50.54
N THR A 446 3.25 -12.23 49.33
CA THR A 446 3.94 -12.89 48.22
C THR A 446 5.15 -12.05 47.85
N ALA A 447 6.32 -12.68 47.77
CA ALA A 447 7.58 -12.03 47.41
C ALA A 447 7.44 -11.28 46.07
N PRO A 448 8.02 -10.08 45.93
CA PRO A 448 7.99 -9.36 44.66
C PRO A 448 8.78 -10.10 43.59
N VAL A 449 8.13 -10.36 42.45
CA VAL A 449 8.76 -10.86 41.22
C VAL A 449 9.86 -9.87 40.81
N ALA A 450 11.08 -10.38 40.69
CA ALA A 450 12.25 -9.61 40.27
C ALA A 450 12.09 -9.14 38.82
N ASN A 451 11.62 -7.92 38.61
CA ASN A 451 11.76 -7.25 37.33
C ASN A 451 13.25 -6.92 37.09
N GLY A 452 13.74 -7.38 35.94
CA GLY A 452 15.14 -7.35 35.53
C GLY A 452 15.80 -5.97 35.64
N LYS A 453 17.07 -5.98 36.06
CA LYS A 453 17.94 -4.80 36.06
C LYS A 453 18.12 -4.28 34.62
N PRO A 454 17.99 -2.96 34.38
CA PRO A 454 18.41 -2.39 33.10
C PRO A 454 19.93 -2.48 32.96
N THR A 455 20.38 -3.11 31.88
CA THR A 455 21.78 -3.18 31.45
C THR A 455 22.37 -1.77 31.31
N ARG A 456 23.45 -1.53 32.05
CA ARG A 456 24.24 -0.29 32.03
C ARG A 456 25.00 -0.22 30.69
N GLN A 457 24.47 0.54 29.73
CA GLN A 457 25.21 0.90 28.51
C GLN A 457 26.45 1.71 28.91
N THR A 458 27.63 1.16 28.64
CA THR A 458 28.92 1.82 28.72
C THR A 458 29.05 2.78 27.54
N LYS A 459 29.18 4.08 27.81
CA LYS A 459 29.53 5.08 26.79
C LYS A 459 30.98 4.87 26.32
N PRO A 460 31.29 4.93 25.01
CA PRO A 460 32.66 4.83 24.53
C PRO A 460 33.45 6.11 24.86
N ARG A 461 34.69 5.92 25.34
CA ARG A 461 35.67 6.99 25.56
C ARG A 461 36.08 7.62 24.22
N LYS A 462 35.90 8.93 24.09
CA LYS A 462 36.53 9.75 23.05
C LYS A 462 38.05 9.61 23.15
N LYS A 463 38.69 9.04 22.12
CA LYS A 463 40.14 9.17 21.91
C LYS A 463 40.40 10.59 21.37
N SER A 464 41.20 11.36 22.10
CA SER A 464 41.78 12.61 21.63
C SER A 464 42.86 12.32 20.59
N ARG A 465 42.77 12.99 19.44
CA ARG A 465 43.86 13.11 18.46
C ARG A 465 45.03 13.85 19.10
N ARG A 466 46.22 13.26 19.02
CA ARG A 466 47.50 13.95 18.82
C ARG A 466 48.27 13.17 17.78
#